data_AF-A0A3D5R687-F1
#
_entry.id   AF-A0A3D5R687-F1
#
_cell.length_a   1.000
_cell.length_b   1.000
_cell.length_c   1.000
_cell.angle_alpha   90.00
_cell.angle_beta   90.00
_cell.angle_gamma   90.00
#
_symmetry.space_group_name_H-M   'P 1'
#
loop_
_entity.id
_entity.type
_entity.pdbx_description
1 polymer ?
#
loop_
_entity_poly.entity_id
_entity_poly.type
_entity_poly.pdbx_seq_one_letter_code
_entity_poly.pdbx_strand_id
1 'polypeptide(L)'
;MSYILGGFLMPHAPILIEDIGKGEEKKSQKTVDSMNKIGEDIKKLNPETIIIITPHGNFFRDALSINFNKKLQGDFHQFGNSSIKINVDNDIKLAEKISSLAEENEIQTYPFSIEDSDRYNINQELDHGALVPLYFINKAYEDFKLVHINYALFSGEKLYEFGKIIKQAVNLLGRNTVIIASGDLSHRLTRDSYSGYSPKGEKFDKLLLDYIKEKNFKKIVNFDKNLSEEA
;
A
#
# COMPACT_ATOMS: atom_id res chain seq x y z
N MET A 1 14.80 -6.80 -19.83
CA MET A 1 13.82 -7.57 -19.03
C MET A 1 13.25 -6.65 -17.96
N SER A 2 11.97 -6.82 -17.60
CA SER A 2 11.36 -6.07 -16.49
C SER A 2 11.51 -6.88 -15.21
N TYR A 3 12.02 -6.27 -14.14
CA TYR A 3 12.12 -6.91 -12.83
C TYR A 3 10.89 -6.67 -11.93
N ILE A 4 9.93 -5.88 -12.40
CA ILE A 4 8.57 -5.81 -11.82
C ILE A 4 7.77 -7.02 -12.32
N LEU A 5 7.42 -7.92 -11.41
CA LEU A 5 6.74 -9.19 -11.69
C LEU A 5 5.21 -9.06 -11.72
N GLY A 6 4.66 -8.10 -10.96
CA GLY A 6 3.22 -7.90 -10.83
C GLY A 6 2.87 -6.67 -10.00
N GLY A 7 1.63 -6.22 -10.14
CA GLY A 7 1.05 -5.15 -9.34
C GLY A 7 -0.32 -5.56 -8.81
N PHE A 8 -0.58 -5.32 -7.54
CA PHE A 8 -1.80 -5.72 -6.84
C PHE A 8 -2.44 -4.53 -6.14
N LEU A 9 -3.77 -4.50 -6.15
CA LEU A 9 -4.59 -3.60 -5.35
C LEU A 9 -5.19 -4.41 -4.22
N MET A 10 -4.93 -4.01 -2.98
CA MET A 10 -5.40 -4.73 -1.79
C MET A 10 -6.07 -3.76 -0.82
N PRO A 11 -7.29 -4.06 -0.34
CA PRO A 11 -7.90 -3.29 0.72
C PRO A 11 -7.16 -3.52 2.03
N HIS A 12 -7.39 -2.64 3.01
CA HIS A 12 -6.72 -2.71 4.30
C HIS A 12 -7.66 -2.61 5.49
N ALA A 13 -8.93 -2.96 5.30
CA ALA A 13 -9.89 -3.05 6.40
C ALA A 13 -9.54 -4.21 7.35
N PRO A 14 -9.20 -3.96 8.63
CA PRO A 14 -8.81 -5.02 9.59
C PRO A 14 -9.94 -6.01 9.89
N ILE A 15 -11.20 -5.61 9.67
CA ILE A 15 -12.37 -6.48 9.82
C ILE A 15 -12.33 -7.71 8.89
N LEU A 16 -11.49 -7.71 7.86
CA LEU A 16 -11.30 -8.85 6.96
C LEU A 16 -10.51 -10.00 7.60
N ILE A 17 -9.83 -9.75 8.72
CA ILE A 17 -9.05 -10.75 9.46
C ILE A 17 -9.97 -11.46 10.45
N GLU A 18 -10.08 -12.79 10.38
CA GLU A 18 -11.02 -13.59 11.19
C GLU A 18 -10.91 -13.32 12.70
N ASP A 19 -9.70 -13.27 13.25
CA ASP A 19 -9.48 -13.01 14.69
C ASP A 19 -9.90 -11.59 15.14
N ILE A 20 -10.04 -10.65 14.19
CA ILE A 20 -10.47 -9.27 14.42
C ILE A 20 -11.96 -9.11 14.09
N GLY A 21 -12.39 -9.60 12.93
CA GLY A 21 -13.75 -9.56 12.41
C GLY A 21 -14.73 -10.43 13.19
N LYS A 22 -14.27 -11.54 13.80
CA LYS A 22 -15.05 -12.43 14.67
C LYS A 22 -16.39 -12.87 14.02
N GLY A 23 -16.37 -13.14 12.73
CA GLY A 23 -17.53 -13.54 11.91
C GLY A 23 -18.01 -12.44 10.96
N GLU A 24 -17.65 -11.18 11.18
CA GLU A 24 -18.03 -10.06 10.31
C GLU A 24 -17.30 -10.09 8.96
N GLU A 25 -16.11 -10.68 8.91
CA GLU A 25 -15.34 -10.86 7.68
C GLU A 25 -16.14 -11.61 6.60
N LYS A 26 -17.06 -12.50 7.02
CA LYS A 26 -17.92 -13.29 6.13
C LYS A 26 -18.87 -12.44 5.29
N LYS A 27 -19.20 -11.21 5.74
CA LYS A 27 -19.99 -10.26 4.94
C LYS A 27 -19.23 -9.81 3.68
N SER A 28 -17.90 -9.90 3.72
CA SER A 28 -16.98 -9.57 2.63
C SER A 28 -16.19 -10.78 2.15
N GLN A 29 -16.78 -11.99 2.21
CA GLN A 29 -16.08 -13.24 1.91
C GLN A 29 -15.39 -13.23 0.55
N LYS A 30 -16.01 -12.66 -0.49
CA LYS A 30 -15.39 -12.56 -1.82
C LYS A 30 -14.08 -11.75 -1.79
N THR A 31 -14.00 -10.72 -0.95
CA THR A 31 -12.78 -9.92 -0.76
C THR A 31 -11.73 -10.72 0.00
N VAL A 32 -12.12 -11.42 1.06
CA VAL A 32 -11.24 -12.33 1.82
C VAL A 32 -10.64 -13.40 0.91
N ASP A 33 -11.48 -14.06 0.11
CA ASP A 33 -11.05 -15.08 -0.86
C ASP A 33 -10.09 -14.51 -1.89
N SER A 34 -10.37 -13.29 -2.39
CA SER A 34 -9.51 -12.61 -3.36
C SER A 34 -8.15 -12.24 -2.78
N MET A 35 -8.09 -11.79 -1.51
CA MET A 35 -6.81 -11.49 -0.86
C MET A 35 -5.98 -12.74 -0.58
N ASN A 36 -6.61 -13.84 -0.14
CA ASN A 36 -5.92 -15.14 -0.02
C ASN A 36 -5.36 -15.58 -1.39
N LYS A 37 -6.16 -15.41 -2.45
CA LYS A 37 -5.75 -15.73 -3.82
C LYS A 37 -4.56 -14.86 -4.30
N ILE A 38 -4.55 -13.58 -3.97
CA ILE A 38 -3.41 -12.68 -4.23
C ILE A 38 -2.15 -13.18 -3.51
N GLY A 39 -2.25 -13.62 -2.25
CA GLY A 39 -1.12 -14.23 -1.53
C GLY A 39 -0.53 -15.42 -2.27
N GLU A 40 -1.37 -16.34 -2.75
CA GLU A 40 -0.95 -17.48 -3.57
C GLU A 40 -0.37 -17.10 -4.93
N ASP A 41 -0.87 -16.05 -5.56
CA ASP A 41 -0.34 -15.58 -6.84
C ASP A 41 1.01 -14.86 -6.66
N ILE A 42 1.20 -14.11 -5.57
CA ILE A 42 2.50 -13.54 -5.18
C ILE A 42 3.52 -14.65 -4.89
N LYS A 43 3.11 -15.71 -4.16
CA LYS A 43 3.96 -16.88 -3.91
C LYS A 43 4.50 -17.49 -5.21
N LYS A 44 3.65 -17.62 -6.23
CA LYS A 44 4.06 -18.18 -7.55
C LYS A 44 5.03 -17.27 -8.30
N LEU A 45 4.91 -15.95 -8.11
CA LEU A 45 5.87 -14.99 -8.66
C LEU A 45 7.22 -15.05 -7.93
N ASN A 46 7.24 -15.52 -6.67
CA ASN A 46 8.42 -15.67 -5.83
C ASN A 46 9.32 -14.40 -5.82
N PRO A 47 8.76 -13.22 -5.48
CA PRO A 47 9.53 -11.99 -5.47
C PRO A 47 10.54 -11.97 -4.33
N GLU A 48 11.71 -11.40 -4.57
CA GLU A 48 12.70 -11.12 -3.52
C GLU A 48 12.25 -9.95 -2.64
N THR A 49 11.51 -9.00 -3.23
CA THR A 49 11.07 -7.79 -2.56
C THR A 49 9.61 -7.46 -2.89
N ILE A 50 8.86 -7.05 -1.88
CA ILE A 50 7.55 -6.44 -2.02
C ILE A 50 7.68 -4.95 -1.71
N ILE A 51 7.18 -4.08 -2.59
CA ILE A 51 7.00 -2.67 -2.28
C ILE A 51 5.53 -2.46 -1.93
N ILE A 52 5.25 -1.97 -0.73
CA ILE A 52 3.91 -1.62 -0.29
C ILE A 52 3.77 -0.11 -0.19
N ILE A 53 2.74 0.42 -0.86
CA ILE A 53 2.36 1.84 -0.82
C ILE A 53 1.06 1.94 -0.04
N THR A 54 1.05 2.72 1.05
CA THR A 54 -0.08 2.78 1.99
C THR A 54 -0.45 4.23 2.36
N PRO A 55 -1.74 4.51 2.65
CA PRO A 55 -2.20 5.82 3.08
C PRO A 55 -2.12 6.11 4.59
N HIS A 56 -1.85 5.13 5.45
CA HIS A 56 -2.10 5.24 6.91
C HIS A 56 -0.88 5.40 7.81
N GLY A 57 0.33 5.37 7.26
CA GLY A 57 1.58 5.51 8.03
C GLY A 57 1.99 6.96 8.25
N ASN A 58 3.30 7.23 8.24
CA ASN A 58 3.83 8.58 8.42
C ASN A 58 3.55 9.42 7.17
N PHE A 59 2.40 10.08 7.17
CA PHE A 59 1.88 10.84 6.04
C PHE A 59 2.33 12.29 6.10
N PHE A 60 2.93 12.77 5.00
CA PHE A 60 3.28 14.17 4.81
C PHE A 60 2.54 14.70 3.57
N ARG A 61 2.10 15.95 3.63
CA ARG A 61 1.35 16.56 2.52
C ARG A 61 2.22 16.73 1.27
N ASP A 62 3.50 17.02 1.47
CA ASP A 62 4.44 17.50 0.47
C ASP A 62 5.64 16.57 0.25
N ALA A 63 5.68 15.40 0.89
CA ALA A 63 6.77 14.43 0.75
C ALA A 63 6.28 12.97 0.84
N LEU A 64 6.82 12.11 -0.02
CA LEU A 64 6.63 10.66 0.07
C LEU A 64 7.53 10.11 1.16
N SER A 65 6.97 9.50 2.21
CA SER A 65 7.82 8.92 3.26
C SER A 65 8.27 7.51 2.89
N ILE A 66 9.53 7.21 3.18
CA ILE A 66 10.13 5.90 2.89
C ILE A 66 10.82 5.41 4.16
N ASN A 67 10.44 4.23 4.63
CA ASN A 67 10.98 3.68 5.86
C ASN A 67 12.38 3.10 5.62
N PHE A 68 13.38 3.56 6.37
CA PHE A 68 14.79 3.15 6.31
C PHE A 68 15.22 2.30 7.52
N ASN A 69 14.27 1.85 8.36
CA ASN A 69 14.57 0.90 9.42
C ASN A 69 14.93 -0.47 8.84
N LYS A 70 16.04 -1.07 9.31
CA LYS A 70 16.51 -2.39 8.85
C LYS A 70 15.47 -3.50 9.03
N LYS A 71 14.71 -3.43 10.12
CA LYS A 71 13.61 -4.34 10.44
C LYS A 71 12.33 -3.53 10.51
N LEU A 72 11.28 -4.02 9.84
CA LEU A 72 9.95 -3.46 9.86
C LEU A 72 9.06 -4.39 10.67
N GLN A 73 8.32 -3.82 11.62
CA GLN A 73 7.50 -4.58 12.55
C GLN A 73 6.17 -3.87 12.82
N GLY A 74 5.15 -4.64 13.17
CA GLY A 74 3.87 -4.11 13.64
C GLY A 74 2.93 -5.24 14.07
N ASP A 75 1.87 -4.87 14.78
CA ASP A 75 0.82 -5.78 15.22
C ASP A 75 -0.57 -5.12 15.11
N PHE A 76 -1.62 -5.86 15.46
CA PHE A 76 -3.00 -5.37 15.39
C PHE A 76 -3.55 -4.94 16.76
N HIS A 77 -2.71 -4.48 17.71
CA HIS A 77 -3.16 -4.09 19.06
C HIS A 77 -4.26 -3.02 19.03
N GLN A 78 -4.19 -2.08 18.09
CA GLN A 78 -5.19 -1.02 17.89
C GLN A 78 -6.58 -1.56 17.53
N PHE A 79 -6.64 -2.79 17.02
CA PHE A 79 -7.88 -3.51 16.67
C PHE A 79 -8.18 -4.65 17.66
N GLY A 80 -7.55 -4.63 18.85
CA GLY A 80 -7.80 -5.58 19.92
C GLY A 80 -7.08 -6.92 19.77
N ASN A 81 -6.07 -7.03 18.91
CA ASN A 81 -5.30 -8.25 18.72
C ASN A 81 -3.79 -8.00 18.55
N SER A 82 -3.02 -8.12 19.64
CA SER A 82 -1.56 -8.01 19.60
C SER A 82 -0.82 -9.34 19.38
N SER A 83 -1.55 -10.45 19.22
CA SER A 83 -0.92 -11.76 18.97
C SER A 83 -0.52 -11.94 17.51
N ILE A 84 -1.21 -11.28 16.59
CA ILE A 84 -0.86 -11.24 15.17
C ILE A 84 0.26 -10.21 14.99
N LYS A 85 1.48 -10.69 14.79
CA LYS A 85 2.69 -9.86 14.61
C LYS A 85 3.30 -10.10 13.25
N ILE A 86 3.73 -9.02 12.61
CA ILE A 86 4.48 -9.08 11.36
C ILE A 86 5.87 -8.52 11.63
N ASN A 87 6.91 -9.26 11.22
CA ASN A 87 8.29 -8.84 11.27
C ASN A 87 8.94 -9.19 9.93
N VAL A 88 9.52 -8.21 9.25
CA VAL A 88 10.09 -8.40 7.91
C VAL A 88 11.37 -7.58 7.75
N ASP A 89 12.32 -8.11 7.01
CA ASP A 89 13.54 -7.39 6.64
C ASP A 89 13.23 -6.29 5.62
N ASN A 90 13.78 -5.10 5.84
CA ASN A 90 13.67 -4.03 4.88
C ASN A 90 14.68 -4.22 3.73
N ASP A 91 14.25 -3.99 2.50
CA ASP A 91 15.16 -3.87 1.36
C ASP A 91 15.78 -2.47 1.29
N ILE A 92 16.62 -2.15 2.28
CA ILE A 92 17.23 -0.82 2.44
C ILE A 92 17.92 -0.33 1.16
N LYS A 93 18.62 -1.23 0.45
CA LYS A 93 19.30 -0.87 -0.79
C LYS A 93 18.32 -0.38 -1.86
N LEU A 94 17.14 -1.00 -1.95
CA LEU A 94 16.10 -0.58 -2.88
C LEU A 94 15.42 0.71 -2.40
N ALA A 95 15.13 0.82 -1.10
CA ALA A 95 14.56 2.04 -0.50
C ALA A 95 15.46 3.27 -0.73
N GLU A 96 16.76 3.15 -0.45
CA GLU A 96 17.78 4.17 -0.71
C GLU A 96 17.86 4.52 -2.19
N LYS A 97 17.84 3.52 -3.08
CA LYS A 97 17.91 3.78 -4.53
C LYS A 97 16.67 4.49 -5.06
N ILE A 98 15.48 4.16 -4.55
CA ILE A 98 14.24 4.88 -4.85
C ILE A 98 14.35 6.34 -4.39
N SER A 99 14.78 6.57 -3.15
CA SER A 99 14.91 7.92 -2.59
C SER A 99 15.92 8.78 -3.37
N SER A 100 17.09 8.24 -3.69
CA SER A 100 18.13 8.93 -4.46
C SER A 100 17.64 9.30 -5.87
N LEU A 101 16.97 8.38 -6.58
CA LEU A 101 16.43 8.68 -7.90
C LEU A 101 15.25 9.68 -7.82
N ALA A 102 14.46 9.65 -6.75
CA ALA A 102 13.40 10.63 -6.52
C ALA A 102 13.98 12.05 -6.37
N GLU A 103 15.03 12.20 -5.56
CA GLU A 103 15.76 13.46 -5.40
C GLU A 103 16.35 13.97 -6.72
N GLU A 104 17.00 13.09 -7.51
CA GLU A 104 17.54 13.41 -8.84
C GLU A 104 16.46 13.92 -9.83
N ASN A 105 15.19 13.56 -9.61
CA ASN A 105 14.05 13.95 -10.44
C ASN A 105 13.12 14.97 -9.74
N GLU A 106 13.60 15.66 -8.71
CA GLU A 106 12.88 16.72 -7.98
C GLU A 106 11.54 16.23 -7.36
N ILE A 107 11.45 14.94 -7.04
CA ILE A 107 10.34 14.36 -6.29
C ILE A 107 10.74 14.28 -4.81
N GLN A 108 10.12 15.14 -4.01
CA GLN A 108 10.36 15.19 -2.57
C GLN A 108 10.01 13.86 -1.90
N THR A 109 11.01 13.27 -1.25
CA THR A 109 10.86 12.13 -0.34
C THR A 109 11.29 12.53 1.07
N TYR A 110 10.78 11.81 2.06
CA TYR A 110 11.21 11.90 3.45
C TYR A 110 11.65 10.50 3.91
N PRO A 111 12.93 10.14 3.72
CA PRO A 111 13.47 8.93 4.32
C PRO A 111 13.47 9.09 5.84
N PHE A 112 13.00 8.08 6.57
CA PHE A 112 12.97 8.12 8.03
C PHE A 112 13.44 6.80 8.64
N SER A 113 14.04 6.90 9.81
CA SER A 113 14.54 5.78 10.59
C SER A 113 14.19 5.94 12.07
N ILE A 114 14.56 4.96 12.88
CA ILE A 114 14.36 4.96 14.33
C ILE A 114 15.10 6.10 15.01
N GLU A 115 16.18 6.60 14.41
CA GLU A 115 16.95 7.74 14.90
C GLU A 115 16.16 9.06 14.77
N ASP A 116 15.11 9.08 13.94
CA ASP A 116 14.24 10.24 13.74
C ASP A 116 13.02 10.27 14.68
N SER A 117 12.83 9.23 15.51
CA SER A 117 11.63 9.07 16.37
C SER A 117 11.39 10.27 17.29
N ASP A 118 12.46 10.76 17.91
CA ASP A 118 12.39 11.80 18.95
C ASP A 118 12.18 13.19 18.35
N ARG A 119 12.44 13.37 17.05
CA ARG A 119 12.47 14.68 16.40
C ARG A 119 11.14 15.05 15.74
N TYR A 120 10.33 14.06 15.36
CA TYR A 120 9.14 14.27 14.52
C TYR A 120 7.89 13.47 14.93
N ASN A 121 7.89 12.80 16.10
CA ASN A 121 6.77 11.96 16.55
C ASN A 121 6.35 10.91 15.48
N ILE A 122 7.36 10.30 14.86
CA ILE A 122 7.21 9.33 13.77
C ILE A 122 6.86 7.97 14.36
N ASN A 123 5.78 7.35 13.84
CA ASN A 123 5.48 5.97 14.18
C ASN A 123 6.48 5.04 13.49
N GLN A 124 7.17 4.23 14.28
CA GLN A 124 8.18 3.31 13.79
C GLN A 124 7.59 1.96 13.36
N GLU A 125 6.35 1.68 13.77
CA GLU A 125 5.63 0.46 13.41
C GLU A 125 4.94 0.58 12.05
N LEU A 126 4.77 -0.56 11.39
CA LEU A 126 3.95 -0.68 10.19
C LEU A 126 2.50 -0.33 10.52
N ASP A 127 1.91 0.56 9.72
CA ASP A 127 0.50 0.90 9.83
C ASP A 127 -0.42 -0.23 9.35
N HIS A 128 -1.68 -0.17 9.74
CA HIS A 128 -2.70 -1.16 9.34
C HIS A 128 -2.91 -1.25 7.82
N GLY A 129 -2.67 -0.15 7.10
CA GLY A 129 -2.62 -0.09 5.65
C GLY A 129 -1.57 -1.04 5.06
N ALA A 130 -0.45 -1.24 5.73
CA ALA A 130 0.54 -2.24 5.36
C ALA A 130 0.24 -3.62 5.96
N LEU A 131 -0.14 -3.67 7.24
CA LEU A 131 -0.30 -4.93 7.98
C LEU A 131 -1.40 -5.83 7.41
N VAL A 132 -2.56 -5.29 6.99
CA VAL A 132 -3.65 -6.12 6.47
C VAL A 132 -3.24 -6.84 5.18
N PRO A 133 -2.75 -6.17 4.12
CA PRO A 133 -2.24 -6.87 2.94
C PRO A 133 -1.16 -7.91 3.26
N LEU A 134 -0.19 -7.55 4.12
CA LEU A 134 0.89 -8.45 4.52
C LEU A 134 0.38 -9.69 5.27
N TYR A 135 -0.65 -9.55 6.12
CA TYR A 135 -1.26 -10.69 6.81
C TYR A 135 -1.79 -11.73 5.81
N PHE A 136 -2.45 -11.31 4.73
CA PHE A 136 -2.95 -12.23 3.71
C PHE A 136 -1.84 -12.85 2.86
N ILE A 137 -0.77 -12.12 2.61
CA ILE A 137 0.40 -12.61 1.86
C ILE A 137 1.18 -13.64 2.68
N ASN A 138 1.45 -13.34 3.95
CA ASN A 138 2.23 -14.20 4.84
C ASN A 138 1.59 -15.57 5.08
N LYS A 139 0.25 -15.70 4.93
CA LYS A 139 -0.41 -17.02 4.92
C LYS A 139 0.15 -17.98 3.86
N ALA A 140 0.63 -17.45 2.75
CA ALA A 140 1.10 -18.22 1.59
C ALA A 140 2.62 -18.12 1.39
N TYR A 141 3.22 -16.96 1.67
CA TYR A 141 4.59 -16.61 1.31
C TYR A 141 5.20 -15.61 2.29
N GLU A 142 6.36 -15.91 2.86
CA GLU A 142 7.06 -15.05 3.84
C GLU A 142 8.52 -14.75 3.45
N ASP A 143 9.07 -15.42 2.42
CA ASP A 143 10.48 -15.28 2.02
C ASP A 143 10.68 -14.07 1.10
N PHE A 144 10.47 -12.87 1.64
CA PHE A 144 10.67 -11.61 0.93
C PHE A 144 11.19 -10.51 1.87
N LYS A 145 11.77 -9.47 1.27
CA LYS A 145 12.03 -8.19 1.93
C LYS A 145 10.94 -7.19 1.60
N LEU A 146 10.77 -6.17 2.44
CA LEU A 146 9.75 -5.14 2.26
C LEU A 146 10.39 -3.76 2.01
N VAL A 147 9.81 -2.98 1.11
CA VAL A 147 9.96 -1.51 1.10
C VAL A 147 8.60 -0.93 1.44
N HIS A 148 8.55 -0.12 2.50
CA HIS A 148 7.33 0.53 2.98
C HIS A 148 7.37 2.02 2.61
N ILE A 149 6.35 2.46 1.88
CA ILE A 149 6.22 3.82 1.36
C ILE A 149 4.84 4.35 1.74
N ASN A 150 4.77 5.57 2.27
CA ASN A 150 3.51 6.31 2.33
C ASN A 150 3.41 7.30 1.18
N TYR A 151 2.24 7.34 0.54
CA TYR A 151 1.99 8.30 -0.54
C TYR A 151 1.86 9.74 0.01
N ALA A 152 2.03 10.73 -0.86
CA ALA A 152 1.85 12.15 -0.57
C ALA A 152 0.67 12.72 -1.37
N LEU A 153 0.16 13.91 -0.99
CA LEU A 153 -0.91 14.62 -1.72
C LEU A 153 -0.43 15.30 -3.00
N PHE A 154 0.39 14.60 -3.77
CA PHE A 154 0.88 15.03 -5.06
C PHE A 154 -0.20 14.95 -6.14
N SER A 155 0.05 15.61 -7.28
CA SER A 155 -0.76 15.38 -8.48
C SER A 155 -0.61 13.93 -8.94
N GLY A 156 -1.63 13.40 -9.63
CA GLY A 156 -1.54 12.07 -10.22
C GLY A 156 -0.37 11.95 -11.20
N GLU A 157 -0.03 13.02 -11.92
CA GLU A 157 1.14 13.07 -12.79
C GLU A 157 2.45 12.89 -12.01
N LYS A 158 2.61 13.60 -10.89
CA LYS A 158 3.81 13.48 -10.05
C LYS A 158 3.91 12.09 -9.38
N LEU A 159 2.79 11.50 -8.98
CA LEU A 159 2.75 10.10 -8.52
C LEU A 159 3.06 9.10 -9.64
N TYR A 160 2.63 9.39 -10.88
CA TYR A 160 2.97 8.56 -12.04
C TYR A 160 4.47 8.62 -12.36
N GLU A 161 5.10 9.80 -12.31
CA GLU A 161 6.55 9.94 -12.42
C GLU A 161 7.27 9.16 -11.32
N PHE A 162 6.81 9.24 -10.07
CA PHE A 162 7.37 8.44 -8.98
C PHE A 162 7.26 6.93 -9.23
N GLY A 163 6.15 6.45 -9.81
CA GLY A 163 6.01 5.07 -10.25
C GLY A 163 7.06 4.64 -11.29
N LYS A 164 7.46 5.54 -12.21
CA LYS A 164 8.56 5.28 -13.15
C LYS A 164 9.91 5.21 -12.44
N ILE A 165 10.12 6.05 -11.43
CA ILE A 165 11.33 6.04 -10.60
C ILE A 165 11.46 4.71 -9.85
N ILE A 166 10.37 4.21 -9.25
CA ILE A 166 10.35 2.87 -8.63
C ILE A 166 10.77 1.81 -9.64
N LYS A 167 10.18 1.82 -10.84
CA LYS A 167 10.54 0.86 -11.90
C LYS A 167 12.01 0.98 -12.30
N GLN A 168 12.56 2.18 -12.38
CA GLN A 168 13.97 2.42 -12.69
C GLN A 168 14.88 1.86 -11.59
N ALA A 169 14.58 2.15 -10.32
CA ALA A 169 15.34 1.64 -9.17
C ALA A 169 15.38 0.10 -9.16
N VAL A 170 14.21 -0.53 -9.31
CA VAL A 170 14.06 -1.99 -9.36
C VAL A 170 14.88 -2.60 -10.49
N ASN A 171 14.85 -2.02 -11.70
CA ASN A 171 15.60 -2.54 -12.83
C ASN A 171 17.12 -2.35 -12.69
N LEU A 172 17.57 -1.23 -12.10
CA LEU A 172 18.99 -0.98 -11.86
C LEU A 172 19.60 -1.97 -10.87
N LEU A 173 18.82 -2.39 -9.86
CA LEU A 173 19.25 -3.38 -8.87
C LEU A 173 19.00 -4.82 -9.31
N GLY A 174 18.29 -5.04 -10.42
CA GLY A 174 17.95 -6.38 -10.91
C GLY A 174 17.09 -7.18 -9.92
N ARG A 175 16.19 -6.51 -9.22
CA ARG A 175 15.46 -7.07 -8.07
C ARG A 175 14.08 -7.57 -8.46
N ASN A 176 13.82 -8.87 -8.34
CA ASN A 176 12.48 -9.43 -8.62
C ASN A 176 11.46 -8.87 -7.61
N THR A 177 10.59 -7.97 -8.08
CA THR A 177 9.77 -7.12 -7.22
C THR A 177 8.29 -7.19 -7.58
N VAL A 178 7.43 -7.24 -6.56
CA VAL A 178 5.99 -7.01 -6.69
C VAL A 178 5.60 -5.68 -6.04
N ILE A 179 4.63 -4.97 -6.63
CA ILE A 179 4.07 -3.73 -6.07
C ILE A 179 2.68 -4.00 -5.49
N ILE A 180 2.42 -3.50 -4.29
CA ILE A 180 1.11 -3.48 -3.66
C ILE A 180 0.71 -2.03 -3.43
N ALA A 181 -0.38 -1.61 -4.06
CA ALA A 181 -1.06 -0.38 -3.69
C ALA A 181 -2.18 -0.75 -2.72
N SER A 182 -1.96 -0.41 -1.45
CA SER A 182 -2.91 -0.61 -0.38
C SER A 182 -3.92 0.54 -0.36
N GLY A 183 -5.20 0.22 -0.51
CA GLY A 183 -6.24 1.21 -0.69
C GLY A 183 -7.63 0.61 -0.65
N ASP A 184 -8.51 1.24 0.12
CA ASP A 184 -9.95 1.01 0.03
C ASP A 184 -10.55 1.93 -1.07
N LEU A 185 -11.76 1.61 -1.52
CA LEU A 185 -12.51 2.45 -2.45
C LEU A 185 -13.32 3.51 -1.68
N SER A 186 -14.54 3.84 -2.11
CA SER A 186 -15.40 4.80 -1.41
C SER A 186 -15.79 4.33 0.00
N HIS A 187 -15.82 5.27 0.93
CA HIS A 187 -16.29 5.03 2.30
C HIS A 187 -17.75 5.49 2.50
N ARG A 188 -18.44 5.88 1.41
CA ARG A 188 -19.77 6.49 1.44
C ARG A 188 -20.85 5.67 0.72
N LEU A 189 -20.70 4.36 0.67
CA LEU A 189 -21.63 3.45 -0.04
C LEU A 189 -22.95 3.17 0.71
N THR A 190 -22.97 3.30 2.03
CA THR A 190 -24.16 2.99 2.85
C THR A 190 -24.49 4.13 3.80
N ARG A 191 -25.75 4.19 4.27
CA ARG A 191 -26.16 5.19 5.26
C ARG A 191 -25.52 4.97 6.63
N ASP A 192 -25.16 3.72 6.92
CA ASP A 192 -24.53 3.30 8.16
C ASP A 192 -23.00 3.44 8.13
N SER A 193 -22.42 3.91 7.01
CA SER A 193 -20.99 4.19 6.97
C SER A 193 -20.65 5.39 7.87
N TYR A 194 -19.47 5.36 8.49
CA TYR A 194 -19.03 6.44 9.37
C TYR A 194 -18.99 7.80 8.65
N SER A 195 -18.65 7.80 7.36
CA SER A 195 -18.60 8.97 6.49
C SER A 195 -19.96 9.33 5.87
N GLY A 196 -21.02 8.57 6.17
CA GLY A 196 -22.37 8.71 5.63
C GLY A 196 -22.50 8.38 4.15
N TYR A 197 -23.73 8.27 3.65
CA TYR A 197 -24.01 7.91 2.26
C TYR A 197 -23.76 9.06 1.27
N SER A 198 -23.18 8.74 0.12
CA SER A 198 -23.06 9.61 -1.06
C SER A 198 -23.21 8.78 -2.34
N PRO A 199 -24.13 9.13 -3.26
CA PRO A 199 -24.24 8.43 -4.55
C PRO A 199 -22.98 8.61 -5.41
N LYS A 200 -22.10 9.57 -5.06
CA LYS A 200 -20.79 9.73 -5.71
C LYS A 200 -19.80 8.63 -5.32
N GLY A 201 -19.97 7.96 -4.17
CA GLY A 201 -19.16 6.81 -3.78
C GLY A 201 -19.29 5.66 -4.78
N GLU A 202 -20.52 5.22 -5.08
CA GLU A 202 -20.77 4.17 -6.06
C GLU A 202 -20.24 4.56 -7.45
N LYS A 203 -20.41 5.83 -7.84
CA LYS A 203 -19.90 6.35 -9.10
C LYS A 203 -18.38 6.32 -9.16
N PHE A 204 -17.71 6.71 -8.07
CA PHE A 204 -16.25 6.69 -7.94
C PHE A 204 -15.72 5.26 -8.12
N ASP A 205 -16.24 4.32 -7.34
CA ASP A 205 -15.84 2.90 -7.36
C ASP A 205 -15.97 2.33 -8.77
N LYS A 206 -17.14 2.52 -9.38
CA LYS A 206 -17.43 2.00 -10.72
C LYS A 206 -16.45 2.55 -11.75
N LEU A 207 -16.22 3.86 -11.78
CA LEU A 207 -15.33 4.49 -12.74
C LEU A 207 -13.88 4.02 -12.56
N LEU A 208 -13.39 3.96 -11.33
CA LEU A 208 -12.03 3.51 -11.06
C LEU A 208 -11.83 2.05 -11.50
N LEU A 209 -12.78 1.17 -11.16
CA LEU A 209 -12.73 -0.24 -11.56
C LEU A 209 -12.81 -0.41 -13.08
N ASP A 210 -13.65 0.36 -13.77
CA ASP A 210 -13.74 0.33 -15.23
C ASP A 210 -12.42 0.81 -15.87
N TYR A 211 -11.81 1.88 -15.36
CA TYR A 211 -10.51 2.36 -15.86
C TYR A 211 -9.40 1.35 -15.63
N ILE A 212 -9.40 0.62 -14.51
CA ILE A 212 -8.44 -0.46 -14.25
C ILE A 212 -8.64 -1.61 -15.25
N LYS A 213 -9.88 -2.07 -15.46
CA LYS A 213 -10.21 -3.15 -16.42
C LYS A 213 -9.82 -2.80 -17.85
N GLU A 214 -10.06 -1.57 -18.26
CA GLU A 214 -9.70 -1.03 -19.58
C GLU A 214 -8.20 -0.69 -19.70
N LYS A 215 -7.43 -0.77 -18.61
CA LYS A 215 -6.02 -0.31 -18.53
C LYS A 215 -5.87 1.15 -18.93
N ASN A 216 -6.85 1.98 -18.61
CA ASN A 216 -6.90 3.39 -18.95
C ASN A 216 -6.12 4.24 -17.94
N PHE A 217 -4.80 4.05 -17.90
CA PHE A 217 -3.93 4.71 -16.93
C PHE A 217 -4.00 6.24 -17.02
N LYS A 218 -4.21 6.80 -18.21
CA LYS A 218 -4.37 8.25 -18.39
C LYS A 218 -5.56 8.79 -17.59
N LYS A 219 -6.69 8.09 -17.59
CA LYS A 219 -7.86 8.49 -16.80
C LYS A 219 -7.68 8.28 -15.29
N ILE A 220 -6.89 7.28 -14.89
CA ILE A 220 -6.53 7.07 -13.47
C ILE A 220 -5.60 8.21 -12.99
N VAL A 221 -4.60 8.59 -13.77
CA VAL A 221 -3.68 9.69 -13.46
C VAL A 221 -4.40 11.04 -13.38
N ASN A 222 -5.40 11.24 -14.24
CA ASN A 222 -6.19 12.47 -14.32
C ASN A 222 -7.59 12.31 -13.69
N PHE A 223 -7.71 11.45 -12.67
CA PHE A 223 -9.01 11.19 -12.04
C PHE A 223 -9.56 12.46 -11.39
N ASP A 224 -10.88 12.63 -11.45
CA ASP A 224 -11.57 13.81 -10.89
C ASP A 224 -11.43 13.82 -9.35
N LYS A 225 -10.61 14.75 -8.86
CA LYS A 225 -10.35 14.91 -7.42
C LYS A 225 -11.61 15.24 -6.63
N ASN A 226 -12.52 16.05 -7.18
CA ASN A 226 -13.77 16.40 -6.50
C ASN A 226 -14.65 15.15 -6.30
N LEU A 227 -14.66 14.26 -7.30
CA LEU A 227 -15.38 12.99 -7.18
C LEU A 227 -14.75 12.09 -6.11
N SER A 228 -13.42 12.04 -6.04
CA SER A 228 -12.69 11.26 -5.03
C SER A 228 -12.85 11.81 -3.61
N GLU A 229 -12.92 13.14 -3.44
CA GLU A 229 -13.11 13.78 -2.14
C GLU A 229 -14.53 13.60 -1.59
N GLU A 230 -15.52 13.41 -2.48
CA GLU A 230 -16.92 13.19 -2.12
C GLU A 230 -17.35 11.72 -2.04
N ALA A 231 -16.41 10.80 -2.27
CA ALA A 231 -16.58 9.35 -2.23
C ALA A 231 -16.25 8.74 -0.86
#